data_AF-A0A1M4WT34-F1
#
_entry.id   AF-A0A1M4WT34-F1
#
_cell.length_a   1.000
_cell.length_b   1.000
_cell.length_c   1.000
_cell.angle_alpha   90.00
_cell.angle_beta   90.00
_cell.angle_gamma   90.00
#
_symmetry.space_group_name_H-M   'P 1'
#
loop_
_entity.id
_entity.type
_entity.pdbx_description
1 polymer ?
#
loop_
_entity_poly.entity_id
_entity_poly.type
_entity_poly.pdbx_seq_one_letter_code
_entity_poly.pdbx_strand_id
1 'polypeptide(L)'
;MKNLFTLPLYFLIVTSALIMGCHSDKVNHQTEIGEIVNDSIHEDGSHPPVSSKADTSSIAETLPVAAKSGAKMADLTGINAFEWDLLQNPKDPADGSRIYEPKMALAKSFGGVRHYIDWERLEHKPGQYTFNPTNGGGWYFDVMYERFKKEGIPVLSCFQNAPPWLSATYPAKERTFSNIPAPYGSDTEKPTSYLAQAKLGFQFAARYGANKNIDSGLVKVYKEPRWSTDLVNTVKIGLNYVRYVECGNEPDKWWLGKNSQQNGRQYAANLSAFYDGHKGTMGKNVGVKTADPSMKVVMGGIARPDIKFVREMIEWCKENRGYRPDGSVNLCFDVINFHMYSNDYTGWFAKFKSKKRGVAPETNDMGEIADGFVKLARELGHGMEVWTTETGYDLHPKSVQKVIAIGSKSLELTQADWILRTSLMYARHGLDRVFFYQMFDDKDAKLNAGETFGASGLVTLAKRRSAADYLLQVRKLMGEYRYSRTINEDPVVDVYQMGKKSMYILVVPDEKDRKEAYELNMNGAKTATIYYLKPGSDQMEVRQKKTQNGKLKILVSETPVFVQGS
;
A
#
# COMPACT_ATOMS: atom_id res chain seq x y z
N MET A 1 -51.59 46.25 -49.56
CA MET A 1 -50.44 46.56 -50.42
C MET A 1 -49.17 46.05 -49.74
N LYS A 2 -48.51 45.09 -50.40
CA LYS A 2 -47.06 44.76 -50.42
C LYS A 2 -46.24 45.03 -49.14
N ASN A 3 -45.79 43.98 -48.44
CA ASN A 3 -44.44 43.33 -48.56
C ASN A 3 -43.57 43.76 -47.36
N LEU A 4 -42.67 43.02 -46.73
CA LEU A 4 -42.13 41.64 -46.68
C LEU A 4 -41.22 41.70 -45.40
N PHE A 5 -41.09 40.74 -44.48
CA PHE A 5 -40.35 39.48 -44.62
C PHE A 5 -40.55 38.63 -43.35
N THR A 6 -40.55 37.33 -43.58
CA THR A 6 -40.81 36.19 -42.69
C THR A 6 -39.63 35.75 -41.82
N LEU A 7 -39.92 35.21 -40.63
CA LEU A 7 -39.16 34.11 -40.00
C LEU A 7 -40.06 33.36 -38.98
N PRO A 8 -40.21 32.01 -39.07
CA PRO A 8 -41.01 31.24 -38.13
C PRO A 8 -40.18 30.46 -37.10
N LEU A 9 -40.80 30.33 -35.91
CA LEU A 9 -40.84 29.21 -34.96
C LEU A 9 -39.98 27.95 -35.28
N TYR A 10 -39.20 27.47 -34.30
CA TYR A 10 -39.55 26.29 -33.48
C TYR A 10 -38.55 26.04 -32.34
N PHE A 11 -39.10 25.60 -31.21
CA PHE A 11 -38.45 25.16 -29.97
C PHE A 11 -37.45 24.02 -30.18
N LEU A 12 -36.28 24.08 -29.53
CA LEU A 12 -35.65 22.92 -28.88
C LEU A 12 -34.70 23.41 -27.76
N ILE A 13 -35.04 23.05 -26.52
CA ILE A 13 -34.21 23.25 -25.34
C ILE A 13 -33.16 22.13 -25.32
N VAL A 14 -31.88 22.48 -25.36
CA VAL A 14 -30.76 21.55 -25.12
C VAL A 14 -30.09 21.93 -23.81
N THR A 15 -30.41 21.19 -22.76
CA THR A 15 -29.64 21.12 -21.51
C THR A 15 -28.51 20.11 -21.69
N SER A 16 -27.26 20.57 -21.74
CA SER A 16 -26.08 19.70 -21.68
C SER A 16 -25.51 19.72 -20.27
N ALA A 17 -25.88 18.72 -19.47
CA ALA A 17 -25.17 18.36 -18.25
C ALA A 17 -23.98 17.47 -18.63
N LEU A 18 -22.75 17.98 -18.48
CA LEU A 18 -21.53 17.16 -18.58
C LEU A 18 -21.42 16.27 -17.33
N ILE A 19 -21.80 15.00 -17.49
CA ILE A 19 -21.46 13.92 -16.56
C ILE A 19 -20.12 13.35 -17.03
N MET A 20 -19.02 13.78 -16.39
CA MET A 20 -17.72 13.09 -16.52
C MET A 20 -17.72 11.88 -15.58
N GLY A 21 -18.23 10.75 -16.09
CA GLY A 21 -18.00 9.45 -15.49
C GLY A 21 -16.60 8.96 -15.83
N CYS A 22 -15.79 8.70 -14.81
CA CYS A 22 -14.54 7.95 -14.95
C CYS A 22 -14.88 6.58 -15.57
N HIS A 23 -14.48 6.36 -16.82
CA HIS A 23 -14.55 5.06 -17.46
C HIS A 23 -13.22 4.36 -17.22
N SER A 24 -13.25 3.24 -16.48
CA SER A 24 -12.29 2.17 -16.70
C SER A 24 -12.87 1.31 -17.82
N ASP A 25 -12.20 1.24 -18.97
CA ASP A 25 -12.65 0.33 -20.05
C ASP A 25 -11.45 -0.32 -20.76
N LYS A 26 -11.39 -1.64 -20.54
CA LYS A 26 -11.20 -2.73 -21.51
C LYS A 26 -10.21 -2.53 -22.66
N VAL A 27 -9.20 -3.40 -22.68
CA VAL A 27 -8.59 -3.89 -23.92
C VAL A 27 -8.79 -5.41 -23.99
N ASN A 28 -9.67 -5.83 -24.89
CA ASN A 28 -9.75 -7.20 -25.39
C ASN A 28 -8.62 -7.42 -26.40
N HIS A 29 -7.79 -8.45 -26.22
CA HIS A 29 -7.01 -9.01 -27.32
C HIS A 29 -7.25 -10.51 -27.41
N GLN A 30 -8.03 -10.89 -28.43
CA GLN A 30 -8.02 -12.22 -29.00
C GLN A 30 -6.71 -12.43 -29.76
N THR A 31 -6.12 -13.59 -29.51
CA THR A 31 -4.97 -14.22 -30.17
C THR A 31 -5.18 -14.40 -31.67
N GLU A 32 -4.19 -13.98 -32.46
CA GLU A 32 -3.84 -14.64 -33.73
C GLU A 32 -2.40 -15.17 -33.61
N ILE A 33 -2.27 -16.46 -33.86
CA ILE A 33 -1.04 -17.25 -33.75
C ILE A 33 -0.42 -17.29 -35.15
N GLY A 34 0.77 -16.70 -35.31
CA GLY A 34 1.63 -16.88 -36.47
C GLY A 34 2.80 -17.78 -36.11
N GLU A 35 2.91 -18.91 -36.82
CA GLU A 35 3.99 -19.89 -36.74
C GLU A 35 5.35 -19.25 -37.04
N ILE A 36 6.35 -19.49 -36.18
CA ILE A 36 7.77 -19.38 -36.55
C ILE A 36 8.52 -20.61 -35.98
N VAL A 37 8.76 -21.53 -36.92
CA VAL A 37 9.93 -22.39 -37.16
C VAL A 37 10.93 -22.62 -36.01
N ASN A 38 11.09 -23.90 -35.67
CA ASN A 38 12.16 -24.51 -34.88
C ASN A 38 13.54 -24.19 -35.45
N ASP A 39 14.48 -23.78 -34.60
CA ASP A 39 15.89 -24.12 -34.79
C ASP A 39 16.49 -24.64 -33.47
N SER A 40 16.96 -25.88 -33.56
CA SER A 40 17.64 -26.67 -32.55
C SER A 40 19.07 -26.20 -32.36
N ILE A 41 19.49 -25.96 -31.11
CA ILE A 41 20.90 -25.72 -30.75
C ILE A 41 21.44 -26.95 -30.02
N HIS A 42 22.48 -27.52 -30.62
CA HIS A 42 23.33 -28.59 -30.13
C HIS A 42 24.10 -28.18 -28.87
N GLU A 43 24.17 -29.08 -27.89
CA GLU A 43 25.17 -29.07 -26.82
C GLU A 43 26.50 -29.60 -27.33
N ASP A 44 27.60 -28.89 -27.06
CA ASP A 44 28.93 -29.48 -26.95
C ASP A 44 29.81 -28.70 -25.96
N GLY A 45 30.32 -29.42 -24.95
CA GLY A 45 31.74 -29.51 -24.63
C GLY A 45 32.58 -28.29 -24.21
N SER A 46 32.92 -28.28 -22.91
CA SER A 46 34.30 -28.35 -22.39
C SER A 46 35.09 -27.07 -21.95
N HIS A 47 35.49 -27.12 -20.66
CA HIS A 47 36.69 -26.55 -19.97
C HIS A 47 36.77 -25.05 -19.62
N PRO A 48 37.61 -24.62 -18.62
CA PRO A 48 38.05 -25.23 -17.33
C PRO A 48 37.89 -24.25 -16.12
N PRO A 49 38.24 -24.63 -14.86
CA PRO A 49 37.97 -23.80 -13.68
C PRO A 49 39.09 -22.78 -13.39
N VAL A 50 38.73 -21.51 -13.18
CA VAL A 50 39.66 -20.47 -12.71
C VAL A 50 39.46 -20.25 -11.22
N SER A 51 40.46 -20.64 -10.43
CA SER A 51 40.61 -20.22 -9.04
C SER A 51 41.04 -18.75 -8.98
N SER A 52 40.36 -17.91 -8.20
CA SER A 52 40.96 -16.68 -7.69
C SER A 52 40.67 -16.56 -6.20
N LYS A 53 41.75 -16.39 -5.45
CA LYS A 53 41.80 -16.19 -4.00
C LYS A 53 41.15 -14.85 -3.67
N ALA A 54 40.22 -14.87 -2.72
CA ALA A 54 39.67 -13.65 -2.14
C ALA A 54 40.70 -13.04 -1.17
N ASP A 55 41.11 -11.81 -1.46
CA ASP A 55 41.82 -10.95 -0.52
C ASP A 55 40.84 -10.51 0.57
N THR A 56 41.05 -11.01 1.78
CA THR A 56 40.38 -10.55 3.00
C THR A 56 41.18 -9.40 3.60
N SER A 57 40.72 -8.16 3.44
CA SER A 57 41.19 -7.05 4.28
C SER A 57 40.02 -6.22 4.84
N SER A 58 39.99 -6.20 6.18
CA SER A 58 39.31 -5.28 7.11
C SER A 58 37.90 -4.80 6.78
N ILE A 59 36.91 -5.54 7.29
CA ILE A 59 35.59 -4.98 7.60
C ILE A 59 35.72 -4.29 8.96
N ALA A 60 35.57 -2.97 8.99
CA ALA A 60 35.48 -2.21 10.23
C ALA A 60 34.29 -2.74 11.06
N GLU A 61 34.52 -3.03 12.34
CA GLU A 61 33.48 -3.42 13.29
C GLU A 61 32.38 -2.35 13.35
N THR A 62 31.24 -2.63 12.72
CA THR A 62 30.03 -1.83 12.86
C THR A 62 29.52 -1.98 14.29
N LEU A 63 29.40 -0.86 15.00
CA LEU A 63 28.72 -0.77 16.30
C LEU A 63 27.39 -1.53 16.28
N PRO A 64 27.02 -2.25 17.36
CA PRO A 64 25.79 -3.02 17.38
C PRO A 64 24.58 -2.10 17.21
N VAL A 65 23.89 -2.26 16.08
CA VAL A 65 22.59 -1.61 15.84
C VAL A 65 21.63 -2.11 16.91
N ALA A 66 21.10 -1.20 17.75
CA ALA A 66 20.12 -1.56 18.76
C ALA A 66 18.96 -2.33 18.13
N ALA A 67 18.58 -3.47 18.73
CA ALA A 67 17.50 -4.30 18.24
C ALA A 67 16.20 -3.47 18.14
N LYS A 68 15.65 -3.35 16.94
CA LYS A 68 14.39 -2.65 16.70
C LYS A 68 13.28 -3.35 17.46
N SER A 69 12.49 -2.60 18.23
CA SER A 69 11.26 -3.14 18.82
C SER A 69 10.29 -3.52 17.68
N GLY A 70 9.80 -4.76 17.63
CA GLY A 70 8.86 -5.22 16.61
C GLY A 70 7.58 -4.39 16.55
N ALA A 71 6.84 -4.39 15.44
CA ALA A 71 5.70 -3.48 15.20
C ALA A 71 4.60 -3.54 16.27
N LYS A 72 3.91 -2.41 16.48
CA LYS A 72 2.66 -2.43 17.23
C LYS A 72 1.61 -3.15 16.39
N MET A 73 0.77 -3.97 17.00
CA MET A 73 -0.29 -4.63 16.24
C MET A 73 -1.22 -3.64 15.52
N ALA A 74 -1.45 -2.44 16.08
CA ALA A 74 -2.24 -1.42 15.39
C ALA A 74 -1.64 -1.04 14.03
N ASP A 75 -0.31 -0.98 13.90
CA ASP A 75 0.38 -0.58 12.67
C ASP A 75 0.26 -1.62 11.53
N LEU A 76 -0.15 -2.85 11.87
CA LEU A 76 -0.33 -3.99 10.93
C LEU A 76 -1.79 -4.17 10.49
N THR A 77 -2.64 -3.16 10.67
CA THR A 77 -4.09 -3.22 10.37
C THR A 77 -4.56 -2.08 9.48
N GLY A 78 -3.68 -1.55 8.62
CA GLY A 78 -3.99 -0.46 7.71
C GLY A 78 -4.89 -0.88 6.54
N ILE A 79 -5.44 0.11 5.83
CA ILE A 79 -6.34 -0.10 4.69
C ILE A 79 -5.96 0.83 3.54
N ASN A 80 -6.10 0.37 2.30
CA ASN A 80 -6.10 1.21 1.11
C ASN A 80 -7.48 1.86 0.95
N ALA A 81 -7.48 3.16 0.69
CA ALA A 81 -8.70 3.92 0.45
C ALA A 81 -8.44 5.07 -0.53
N PHE A 82 -9.52 5.53 -1.13
CA PHE A 82 -9.55 6.70 -1.99
C PHE A 82 -10.25 7.86 -1.31
N GLU A 83 -10.09 9.07 -1.83
CA GLU A 83 -10.72 10.26 -1.26
C GLU A 83 -12.26 10.18 -1.23
N TRP A 84 -12.87 9.52 -2.23
CA TRP A 84 -14.32 9.32 -2.27
C TRP A 84 -14.82 8.31 -1.21
N ASP A 85 -13.93 7.50 -0.65
CA ASP A 85 -14.26 6.59 0.45
C ASP A 85 -14.43 7.35 1.77
N LEU A 86 -14.14 8.65 1.80
CA LEU A 86 -14.29 9.49 2.99
C LEU A 86 -15.18 10.71 2.72
N LEU A 87 -15.01 11.36 1.57
CA LEU A 87 -15.64 12.65 1.27
C LEU A 87 -16.97 12.51 0.54
N GLN A 88 -17.11 11.52 -0.35
CA GLN A 88 -18.31 11.41 -1.19
C GLN A 88 -19.53 10.96 -0.38
N ASN A 89 -20.54 11.83 -0.30
CA ASN A 89 -21.88 11.48 0.16
C ASN A 89 -22.65 10.78 -0.96
N PRO A 90 -23.13 9.53 -0.79
CA PRO A 90 -23.92 8.84 -1.82
C PRO A 90 -25.22 9.58 -2.21
N LYS A 91 -25.77 10.43 -1.33
CA LYS A 91 -26.97 11.24 -1.60
C LYS A 91 -26.67 12.57 -2.27
N ASP A 92 -25.41 12.99 -2.27
CA ASP A 92 -24.92 14.22 -2.89
C ASP A 92 -23.51 13.99 -3.44
N PRO A 93 -23.38 13.16 -4.50
CA PRO A 93 -22.10 12.61 -4.93
C PRO A 93 -21.16 13.65 -5.56
N ALA A 94 -21.68 14.84 -5.88
CA ALA A 94 -20.92 15.97 -6.42
C ALA A 94 -20.23 16.79 -5.32
N ASP A 95 -20.65 16.66 -4.07
CA ASP A 95 -20.07 17.37 -2.94
C ASP A 95 -18.94 16.57 -2.28
N GLY A 96 -17.70 16.94 -2.61
CA GLY A 96 -16.48 16.43 -1.99
C GLY A 96 -15.93 17.32 -0.87
N SER A 97 -16.70 18.30 -0.38
CA SER A 97 -16.20 19.35 0.53
C SER A 97 -16.20 19.00 2.02
N ARG A 98 -16.84 17.90 2.40
CA ARG A 98 -17.03 17.50 3.79
C ARG A 98 -16.82 16.01 3.99
N ILE A 99 -16.48 15.64 5.23
CA ILE A 99 -16.47 14.24 5.64
C ILE A 99 -17.88 13.68 5.58
N TYR A 100 -18.05 12.55 4.90
CA TYR A 100 -19.25 11.75 5.03
C TYR A 100 -19.11 10.83 6.25
N GLU A 101 -19.64 11.29 7.39
CA GLU A 101 -19.45 10.65 8.70
C GLU A 101 -19.73 9.12 8.74
N PRO A 102 -20.74 8.56 8.05
CA PRO A 102 -20.93 7.11 8.02
C PRO A 102 -19.72 6.35 7.47
N LYS A 103 -19.05 6.87 6.43
CA LYS A 103 -17.82 6.23 5.91
C LYS A 103 -16.61 6.48 6.82
N MET A 104 -16.50 7.65 7.45
CA MET A 104 -15.46 7.89 8.46
C MET A 104 -15.59 6.94 9.66
N ALA A 105 -16.82 6.65 10.10
CA ALA A 105 -17.06 5.65 11.15
C ALA A 105 -16.56 4.25 10.76
N LEU A 106 -16.65 3.88 9.49
CA LEU A 106 -16.06 2.64 8.97
C LEU A 106 -14.53 2.72 8.89
N ALA A 107 -13.96 3.84 8.45
CA ALA A 107 -12.51 4.04 8.36
C ALA A 107 -11.81 3.92 9.73
N LYS A 108 -12.52 4.29 10.81
CA LYS A 108 -12.05 4.08 12.18
C LYS A 108 -11.85 2.61 12.55
N SER A 109 -12.18 1.64 11.71
CA SER A 109 -11.88 0.22 11.96
C SER A 109 -10.39 -0.11 11.81
N PHE A 110 -9.64 0.71 11.08
CA PHE A 110 -8.30 0.39 10.59
C PHE A 110 -7.21 1.19 11.31
N GLY A 111 -6.02 0.61 11.46
CA GLY A 111 -4.90 1.23 12.17
C GLY A 111 -4.21 2.37 11.43
N GLY A 112 -4.50 2.54 10.14
CA GLY A 112 -3.98 3.60 9.29
C GLY A 112 -4.62 3.54 7.91
N VAL A 113 -4.45 4.60 7.13
CA VAL A 113 -4.98 4.70 5.77
C VAL A 113 -3.85 4.97 4.79
N ARG A 114 -3.76 4.13 3.75
CA ARG A 114 -3.02 4.46 2.53
C ARG A 114 -3.98 5.11 1.57
N HIS A 115 -3.80 6.42 1.37
CA HIS A 115 -4.58 7.19 0.43
C HIS A 115 -3.94 7.07 -0.96
N TYR A 116 -4.66 6.42 -1.87
CA TYR A 116 -4.24 6.19 -3.25
C TYR A 116 -4.67 7.37 -4.13
N ILE A 117 -3.72 8.11 -4.71
CA ILE A 117 -3.98 9.42 -5.34
C ILE A 117 -3.43 9.44 -6.76
N ASP A 118 -4.30 9.66 -7.74
CA ASP A 118 -3.83 9.99 -9.09
C ASP A 118 -3.13 11.35 -9.08
N TRP A 119 -1.91 11.45 -9.62
CA TRP A 119 -1.13 12.69 -9.68
C TRP A 119 -1.95 13.83 -10.30
N GLU A 120 -2.77 13.58 -11.33
CA GLU A 120 -3.60 14.60 -11.96
C GLU A 120 -4.52 15.37 -10.98
N ARG A 121 -4.93 14.75 -9.86
CA ARG A 121 -5.74 15.40 -8.81
C ARG A 121 -4.97 16.53 -8.14
N LEU A 122 -3.66 16.34 -8.01
CA LEU A 122 -2.75 17.30 -7.39
C LEU A 122 -2.15 18.28 -8.39
N GLU A 123 -2.01 17.90 -9.67
CA GLU A 123 -1.39 18.74 -10.72
C GLU A 123 -1.99 18.46 -12.11
N HIS A 124 -3.18 19.02 -12.35
CA HIS A 124 -3.92 18.83 -13.61
C HIS A 124 -3.24 19.47 -14.85
N LYS A 125 -2.37 20.46 -14.63
CA LYS A 125 -1.52 21.11 -15.63
C LYS A 125 -0.14 21.38 -15.01
N PRO A 126 0.93 21.40 -15.82
CA PRO A 126 2.29 21.62 -15.31
C PRO A 126 2.39 22.86 -14.41
N GLY A 127 2.87 22.68 -13.18
CA GLY A 127 3.06 23.74 -12.18
C GLY A 127 1.78 24.27 -11.53
N GLN A 128 0.61 23.71 -11.84
CA GLN A 128 -0.69 24.16 -11.35
C GLN A 128 -1.26 23.20 -10.30
N TYR A 129 -0.81 23.37 -9.06
CA TYR A 129 -1.12 22.46 -7.97
C TYR A 129 -2.47 22.74 -7.30
N THR A 130 -3.22 21.68 -7.00
CA THR A 130 -4.53 21.76 -6.34
C THR A 130 -4.65 20.76 -5.20
N PHE A 131 -5.36 21.15 -4.15
CA PHE A 131 -5.46 20.40 -2.90
C PHE A 131 -6.86 20.49 -2.30
N ASN A 132 -7.46 21.68 -2.33
CA ASN A 132 -8.69 21.96 -1.61
C ASN A 132 -9.44 23.16 -2.22
N PRO A 133 -10.28 22.95 -3.25
CA PRO A 133 -10.54 21.66 -3.92
C PRO A 133 -9.41 21.24 -4.88
N THR A 134 -9.30 19.93 -5.14
CA THR A 134 -8.56 19.39 -6.29
C THR A 134 -9.23 19.80 -7.61
N ASN A 135 -8.47 19.95 -8.70
CA ASN A 135 -9.05 20.28 -10.00
C ASN A 135 -9.98 19.14 -10.47
N GLY A 136 -9.42 17.95 -10.63
CA GLY A 136 -10.18 16.75 -10.92
C GLY A 136 -10.96 16.28 -9.69
N GLY A 137 -12.26 16.07 -9.83
CA GLY A 137 -13.14 15.46 -8.81
C GLY A 137 -13.60 16.40 -7.69
N GLY A 138 -12.93 17.53 -7.47
CA GLY A 138 -13.37 18.52 -6.47
C GLY A 138 -13.26 18.08 -5.03
N TRP A 139 -12.20 17.35 -4.72
CA TRP A 139 -11.97 16.78 -3.41
C TRP A 139 -11.24 17.75 -2.49
N TYR A 140 -11.62 17.73 -1.21
CA TYR A 140 -11.10 18.63 -0.20
C TYR A 140 -10.10 17.87 0.69
N PHE A 141 -8.85 17.73 0.22
CA PHE A 141 -7.84 16.94 0.93
C PHE A 141 -7.45 17.55 2.28
N ASP A 142 -7.54 18.87 2.45
CA ASP A 142 -7.32 19.50 3.76
C ASP A 142 -8.32 18.95 4.79
N VAL A 143 -9.59 18.87 4.42
CA VAL A 143 -10.68 18.39 5.29
C VAL A 143 -10.47 16.93 5.67
N MET A 144 -10.10 16.10 4.69
CA MET A 144 -9.84 14.68 4.92
C MET A 144 -8.64 14.46 5.85
N TYR A 145 -7.49 15.07 5.55
CA TYR A 145 -6.27 14.84 6.33
C TYR A 145 -6.33 15.49 7.71
N GLU A 146 -6.98 16.64 7.85
CA GLU A 146 -7.28 17.22 9.16
C GLU A 146 -8.12 16.25 10.00
N ARG A 147 -9.14 15.62 9.39
CA ARG A 147 -9.97 14.67 10.11
C ARG A 147 -9.18 13.43 10.53
N PHE A 148 -8.37 12.85 9.66
CA PHE A 148 -7.52 11.71 10.04
C PHE A 148 -6.56 12.06 11.19
N LYS A 149 -5.94 13.24 11.13
CA LYS A 149 -5.08 13.74 12.22
C LYS A 149 -5.83 13.84 13.55
N LYS A 150 -7.04 14.41 13.54
CA LYS A 150 -7.89 14.55 14.73
C LYS A 150 -8.29 13.20 15.34
N GLU A 151 -8.50 12.19 14.51
CA GLU A 151 -8.87 10.83 14.95
C GLU A 151 -7.64 9.97 15.32
N GLY A 152 -6.42 10.51 15.18
CA GLY A 152 -5.19 9.77 15.42
C GLY A 152 -4.94 8.65 14.41
N ILE A 153 -5.52 8.73 13.21
CA ILE A 153 -5.34 7.75 12.12
C ILE A 153 -4.15 8.20 11.27
N PRO A 154 -3.03 7.45 11.26
CA PRO A 154 -1.89 7.75 10.39
C PRO A 154 -2.26 7.61 8.91
N VAL A 155 -1.69 8.49 8.09
CA VAL A 155 -1.89 8.49 6.65
C VAL A 155 -0.56 8.31 5.91
N LEU A 156 -0.57 7.40 4.95
CA LEU A 156 0.40 7.29 3.86
C LEU A 156 -0.26 7.81 2.57
N SER A 157 0.33 8.81 1.92
CA SER A 157 -0.18 9.30 0.64
C SER A 157 0.64 8.75 -0.52
N CYS A 158 0.03 7.96 -1.40
CA CYS A 158 0.68 7.38 -2.58
C CYS A 158 0.34 8.18 -3.84
N PHE A 159 1.35 8.75 -4.50
CA PHE A 159 1.15 9.44 -5.78
C PHE A 159 1.39 8.47 -6.92
N GLN A 160 0.33 8.09 -7.60
CA GLN A 160 0.38 7.16 -8.72
C GLN A 160 -0.13 7.81 -10.00
N ASN A 161 0.10 7.11 -11.12
CA ASN A 161 -0.25 7.52 -12.47
C ASN A 161 0.44 8.78 -12.99
N ALA A 162 0.70 8.80 -14.29
CA ALA A 162 1.16 9.95 -15.03
C ALA A 162 -0.06 10.82 -15.37
N PRO A 163 0.00 12.15 -15.14
CA PRO A 163 -1.09 13.03 -15.52
C PRO A 163 -1.20 13.11 -17.04
N PRO A 164 -2.40 13.40 -17.60
CA PRO A 164 -2.64 13.38 -19.04
C PRO A 164 -1.66 14.25 -19.85
N TRP A 165 -1.23 15.39 -19.31
CA TRP A 165 -0.26 16.28 -19.97
C TRP A 165 1.13 15.65 -20.10
N LEU A 166 1.51 14.76 -19.19
CA LEU A 166 2.77 14.02 -19.24
C LEU A 166 2.65 12.84 -20.20
N SER A 167 1.57 12.06 -20.09
CA SER A 167 1.29 10.96 -21.03
C SER A 167 1.15 11.48 -22.46
N ALA A 168 0.69 12.71 -22.67
CA ALA A 168 0.63 13.33 -23.99
C ALA A 168 2.00 13.49 -24.69
N THR A 169 3.10 13.47 -23.94
CA THR A 169 4.45 13.48 -24.52
C THR A 169 4.81 12.17 -25.22
N TYR A 170 4.14 11.06 -24.89
CA TYR A 170 4.34 9.75 -25.50
C TYR A 170 3.62 9.65 -26.86
N PRO A 171 4.12 8.82 -27.79
CA PRO A 171 3.40 8.47 -29.01
C PRO A 171 2.00 7.96 -28.70
N ALA A 172 1.00 8.32 -29.50
CA ALA A 172 -0.42 8.06 -29.20
C ALA A 172 -0.73 6.60 -28.82
N LYS A 173 -0.06 5.62 -29.46
CA LYS A 173 -0.23 4.18 -29.21
C LYS A 173 0.47 3.67 -27.95
N GLU A 174 1.34 4.48 -27.36
CA GLU A 174 2.16 4.17 -26.18
C GLU A 174 1.70 4.91 -24.91
N ARG A 175 0.66 5.75 -25.05
CA ARG A 175 0.07 6.50 -23.94
C ARG A 175 -0.71 5.56 -23.04
N THR A 176 -0.41 5.63 -21.76
CA THR A 176 -1.19 5.02 -20.70
C THR A 176 -1.19 5.95 -19.49
N PHE A 177 -2.23 5.87 -18.68
CA PHE A 177 -2.29 6.57 -17.40
C PHE A 177 -1.14 6.13 -16.46
N SER A 178 -0.51 4.99 -16.73
CA SER A 178 0.55 4.41 -15.90
C SER A 178 1.97 4.57 -16.48
N ASN A 179 2.16 5.46 -17.48
CA ASN A 179 3.48 5.73 -18.04
C ASN A 179 4.50 6.12 -16.95
N ILE A 180 5.78 5.87 -17.20
CA ILE A 180 6.89 6.34 -16.34
C ILE A 180 6.71 7.84 -16.12
N PRO A 181 6.90 8.36 -14.89
CA PRO A 181 6.66 9.77 -14.54
C PRO A 181 7.76 10.72 -15.06
N ALA A 182 8.17 10.53 -16.32
CA ALA A 182 9.11 11.36 -17.08
C ALA A 182 8.59 11.54 -18.52
N PRO A 183 8.94 12.66 -19.20
CA PRO A 183 8.58 12.87 -20.60
C PRO A 183 9.11 11.75 -21.50
N TYR A 184 8.40 11.46 -22.59
CA TYR A 184 8.84 10.45 -23.55
C TYR A 184 10.25 10.73 -24.08
N GLY A 185 11.04 9.66 -24.25
CA GLY A 185 12.43 9.73 -24.70
C GLY A 185 13.43 10.25 -23.65
N SER A 186 12.98 10.54 -22.42
CA SER A 186 13.88 10.91 -21.32
C SER A 186 14.81 9.76 -20.94
N ASP A 187 16.00 10.11 -20.48
CA ASP A 187 16.93 9.17 -19.85
C ASP A 187 16.42 8.82 -18.44
N THR A 188 15.86 7.63 -18.28
CA THR A 188 15.20 7.19 -17.05
C THR A 188 16.18 6.82 -15.92
N GLU A 189 17.50 6.80 -16.18
CA GLU A 189 18.51 6.68 -15.12
C GLU A 189 19.01 8.05 -14.61
N LYS A 190 18.50 9.17 -15.16
CA LYS A 190 18.83 10.52 -14.69
C LYS A 190 17.74 11.10 -13.77
N PRO A 191 18.08 11.57 -12.56
CA PRO A 191 17.12 12.22 -11.66
C PRO A 191 16.42 13.44 -12.29
N THR A 192 17.11 14.19 -13.13
CA THR A 192 16.56 15.39 -13.79
C THR A 192 15.35 15.11 -14.68
N SER A 193 15.20 13.87 -15.18
CA SER A 193 14.05 13.44 -15.97
C SER A 193 12.74 13.48 -15.18
N TYR A 194 12.82 13.43 -13.84
CA TYR A 194 11.69 13.34 -12.92
C TYR A 194 11.37 14.66 -12.20
N LEU A 195 11.86 15.79 -12.74
CA LEU A 195 11.72 17.11 -12.12
C LEU A 195 10.28 17.48 -11.77
N ALA A 196 9.31 17.15 -12.62
CA ALA A 196 7.91 17.48 -12.38
C ALA A 196 7.35 16.72 -11.17
N GLN A 197 7.59 15.40 -11.08
CA GLN A 197 7.15 14.59 -9.95
C GLN A 197 7.84 15.03 -8.65
N ALA A 198 9.12 15.40 -8.72
CA ALA A 198 9.85 15.91 -7.56
C ALA A 198 9.34 17.28 -7.07
N LYS A 199 8.90 18.15 -7.99
CA LYS A 199 8.22 19.40 -7.62
C LYS A 199 6.86 19.14 -6.98
N LEU A 200 6.08 18.20 -7.51
CA LEU A 200 4.84 17.75 -6.86
C LEU A 200 5.10 17.31 -5.41
N GLY A 201 6.12 16.45 -5.20
CA GLY A 201 6.54 15.99 -3.88
C GLY A 201 6.84 17.14 -2.91
N PHE A 202 7.60 18.15 -3.38
CA PHE A 202 7.86 19.36 -2.59
C PHE A 202 6.57 20.11 -2.22
N GLN A 203 5.66 20.36 -3.17
CA GLN A 203 4.44 21.14 -2.91
C GLN A 203 3.52 20.43 -1.90
N PHE A 204 3.38 19.11 -2.04
CA PHE A 204 2.59 18.32 -1.10
C PHE A 204 3.21 18.32 0.30
N ALA A 205 4.52 18.08 0.39
CA ALA A 205 5.25 18.07 1.66
C ALA A 205 5.26 19.45 2.32
N ALA A 206 5.38 20.53 1.55
CA ALA A 206 5.33 21.89 2.08
C ALA A 206 3.98 22.19 2.71
N ARG A 207 2.88 21.73 2.10
CA ARG A 207 1.53 21.91 2.62
C ARG A 207 1.25 21.03 3.84
N TYR A 208 1.39 19.72 3.70
CA TYR A 208 0.89 18.74 4.67
C TYR A 208 1.93 18.23 5.67
N GLY A 209 3.21 18.50 5.44
CA GLY A 209 4.29 18.22 6.37
C GLY A 209 4.25 19.11 7.60
N ALA A 210 5.17 18.89 8.53
CA ALA A 210 5.28 19.60 9.79
C ALA A 210 6.13 20.88 9.72
N ASN A 211 6.95 21.05 8.68
CA ASN A 211 7.83 22.21 8.55
C ASN A 211 7.04 23.49 8.22
N LYS A 212 7.10 24.47 9.14
CA LYS A 212 6.48 25.81 8.95
C LYS A 212 7.43 26.84 8.34
N ASN A 213 8.72 26.53 8.29
CA ASN A 213 9.78 27.46 7.88
C ASN A 213 10.15 27.24 6.41
N ILE A 214 9.15 27.37 5.53
CA ILE A 214 9.34 27.29 4.07
C ILE A 214 9.06 28.67 3.50
N ASP A 215 9.91 29.14 2.60
CA ASP A 215 9.67 30.35 1.83
C ASP A 215 8.36 30.19 1.04
N SER A 216 7.36 31.01 1.38
CA SER A 216 6.04 30.96 0.75
C SER A 216 6.07 31.29 -0.74
N GLY A 217 7.12 31.98 -1.21
CA GLY A 217 7.36 32.22 -2.63
C GLY A 217 7.66 30.94 -3.42
N LEU A 218 8.11 29.87 -2.76
CA LEU A 218 8.37 28.56 -3.38
C LEU A 218 7.13 27.67 -3.47
N VAL A 219 6.09 27.97 -2.69
CA VAL A 219 4.85 27.19 -2.62
C VAL A 219 3.85 27.71 -3.65
N LYS A 220 3.45 26.86 -4.57
CA LYS A 220 2.62 27.19 -5.73
C LYS A 220 1.29 26.47 -5.63
N VAL A 221 0.21 27.17 -6.01
CA VAL A 221 -1.14 26.64 -6.11
C VAL A 221 -1.86 27.26 -7.31
N TYR A 222 -2.81 26.54 -7.89
CA TYR A 222 -3.69 27.06 -8.93
C TYR A 222 -4.81 27.91 -8.30
N LYS A 223 -4.81 29.22 -8.62
CA LYS A 223 -5.67 30.21 -7.96
C LYS A 223 -6.93 30.57 -8.73
N GLU A 224 -7.15 29.99 -9.90
CA GLU A 224 -8.36 30.23 -10.67
C GLU A 224 -9.48 29.27 -10.24
N PRO A 225 -10.73 29.74 -10.17
CA PRO A 225 -11.86 28.89 -9.82
C PRO A 225 -12.19 27.94 -10.97
N ARG A 226 -12.69 26.73 -10.65
CA ARG A 226 -13.08 25.75 -11.68
C ARG A 226 -14.39 26.15 -12.39
N TRP A 227 -15.23 26.93 -11.71
CA TRP A 227 -16.44 27.58 -12.23
C TRP A 227 -16.75 28.84 -11.39
N SER A 228 -17.69 29.67 -11.84
CA SER A 228 -17.89 31.07 -11.38
C SER A 228 -18.13 31.31 -9.87
N THR A 229 -18.30 30.26 -9.06
CA THR A 229 -18.59 30.35 -7.61
C THR A 229 -17.75 29.37 -6.78
N ASP A 230 -16.77 28.73 -7.40
CA ASP A 230 -15.95 27.72 -6.73
C ASP A 230 -14.89 28.33 -5.83
N LEU A 231 -14.48 27.57 -4.80
CA LEU A 231 -13.36 27.97 -3.94
C LEU A 231 -12.03 27.80 -4.68
N VAL A 232 -11.13 28.75 -4.46
CA VAL A 232 -9.79 28.74 -5.05
C VAL A 232 -8.77 28.17 -4.06
N ASN A 233 -7.71 27.54 -4.58
CA ASN A 233 -6.65 27.05 -3.72
C ASN A 233 -5.84 28.22 -3.13
N THR A 234 -5.48 28.10 -1.86
CA THR A 234 -4.63 29.05 -1.14
C THR A 234 -3.34 28.38 -0.69
N VAL A 235 -2.27 29.18 -0.59
CA VAL A 235 -1.00 28.70 -0.03
C VAL A 235 -1.22 28.39 1.45
N LYS A 236 -0.92 27.14 1.84
CA LYS A 236 -0.83 26.71 3.23
C LYS A 236 0.48 25.94 3.39
N ILE A 237 1.11 26.08 4.56
CA ILE A 237 2.44 25.53 4.86
C ILE A 237 2.40 24.89 6.24
N GLY A 238 3.01 23.71 6.38
CA GLY A 238 3.29 23.13 7.68
C GLY A 238 2.04 22.70 8.46
N LEU A 239 1.03 22.14 7.79
CA LEU A 239 -0.22 21.70 8.43
C LEU A 239 -0.03 20.52 9.39
N ASN A 240 1.04 19.73 9.23
CA ASN A 240 1.37 18.55 10.04
C ASN A 240 0.27 17.48 10.03
N TYR A 241 -0.33 17.25 8.86
CA TYR A 241 -1.39 16.26 8.70
C TYR A 241 -0.88 14.92 8.18
N VAL A 242 0.13 14.93 7.31
CA VAL A 242 0.67 13.72 6.67
C VAL A 242 2.12 13.53 7.10
N ARG A 243 2.47 12.29 7.48
CA ARG A 243 3.83 11.92 7.91
C ARG A 243 4.59 11.12 6.86
N TYR A 244 3.86 10.40 6.00
CA TYR A 244 4.44 9.48 5.03
C TYR A 244 3.93 9.77 3.62
N VAL A 245 4.84 9.75 2.66
CA VAL A 245 4.53 9.89 1.24
C VAL A 245 5.22 8.79 0.46
N GLU A 246 4.50 8.19 -0.48
CA GLU A 246 4.97 7.12 -1.36
C GLU A 246 5.07 7.63 -2.80
N CYS A 247 6.19 7.31 -3.44
CA CYS A 247 6.52 7.79 -4.77
C CYS A 247 6.20 6.76 -5.84
N GLY A 248 5.00 6.84 -6.42
CA GLY A 248 4.55 5.86 -7.40
C GLY A 248 3.96 4.61 -6.75
N ASN A 249 3.30 3.82 -7.58
CA ASN A 249 2.81 2.49 -7.24
C ASN A 249 3.40 1.49 -8.23
N GLU A 250 3.89 0.36 -7.74
CA GLU A 250 4.36 -0.77 -8.55
C GLU A 250 5.25 -0.31 -9.70
N PRO A 251 6.38 0.36 -9.41
CA PRO A 251 7.24 0.92 -10.44
C PRO A 251 7.75 -0.17 -11.40
N ASP A 252 7.78 -1.42 -10.97
CA ASP A 252 8.23 -2.59 -11.71
C ASP A 252 7.15 -3.24 -12.60
N LYS A 253 5.95 -2.64 -12.75
CA LYS A 253 4.77 -3.12 -13.49
C LYS A 253 4.99 -3.66 -14.91
N TRP A 254 5.64 -4.81 -15.02
CA TRP A 254 6.06 -5.42 -16.28
C TRP A 254 4.88 -5.77 -17.20
N TRP A 255 3.69 -5.98 -16.63
CA TRP A 255 2.48 -6.29 -17.38
C TRP A 255 1.93 -5.11 -18.20
N LEU A 256 2.36 -3.87 -17.91
CA LEU A 256 1.98 -2.66 -18.67
C LEU A 256 3.04 -2.23 -19.69
N GLY A 257 4.07 -3.05 -19.90
CA GLY A 257 5.12 -2.84 -20.89
C GLY A 257 6.19 -1.81 -20.48
N LYS A 258 7.23 -1.69 -21.31
CA LYS A 258 8.45 -0.92 -21.02
C LYS A 258 8.22 0.55 -20.69
N ASN A 259 7.20 1.18 -21.24
CA ASN A 259 6.89 2.59 -20.99
C ASN A 259 6.19 2.84 -19.64
N SER A 260 5.89 1.78 -18.89
CA SER A 260 5.29 1.84 -17.56
C SER A 260 6.18 1.20 -16.50
N GLN A 261 7.15 0.39 -16.92
CA GLN A 261 8.04 -0.38 -16.05
C GLN A 261 9.39 0.31 -15.88
N GLN A 262 9.81 0.47 -14.62
CA GLN A 262 11.17 0.84 -14.22
C GLN A 262 11.89 -0.37 -13.64
N ASN A 263 13.20 -0.49 -13.85
CA ASN A 263 14.06 -1.36 -13.03
C ASN A 263 14.51 -0.63 -11.75
N GLY A 264 15.31 -1.30 -10.89
CA GLY A 264 15.74 -0.71 -9.62
C GLY A 264 16.60 0.55 -9.80
N ARG A 265 17.47 0.59 -10.82
CA ARG A 265 18.31 1.76 -11.10
C ARG A 265 17.50 2.97 -11.57
N GLN A 266 16.61 2.78 -12.53
CA GLN A 266 15.72 3.82 -13.04
C GLN A 266 14.80 4.35 -11.94
N TYR A 267 14.29 3.44 -11.10
CA TYR A 267 13.45 3.84 -9.98
C TYR A 267 14.24 4.57 -8.89
N ALA A 268 15.50 4.22 -8.63
CA ALA A 268 16.37 5.00 -7.74
C ALA A 268 16.67 6.41 -8.27
N ALA A 269 16.84 6.57 -9.59
CA ALA A 269 16.98 7.90 -10.19
C ALA A 269 15.72 8.75 -9.97
N ASN A 270 14.54 8.18 -10.21
CA ASN A 270 13.26 8.82 -9.90
C ASN A 270 13.17 9.23 -8.42
N LEU A 271 13.33 8.23 -7.55
CA LEU A 271 13.18 8.43 -6.11
C LEU A 271 14.23 9.38 -5.56
N SER A 272 15.43 9.44 -6.15
CA SER A 272 16.43 10.44 -5.79
C SER A 272 16.00 11.87 -6.11
N ALA A 273 15.29 12.10 -7.21
CA ALA A 273 14.71 13.42 -7.50
C ALA A 273 13.60 13.73 -6.50
N PHE A 274 12.68 12.77 -6.30
CA PHE A 274 11.53 12.92 -5.41
C PHE A 274 11.91 13.09 -3.94
N TYR A 275 12.97 12.44 -3.48
CA TYR A 275 13.42 12.45 -2.09
C TYR A 275 13.87 13.84 -1.67
N ASP A 276 14.89 14.39 -2.33
CA ASP A 276 15.54 15.63 -1.90
C ASP A 276 16.08 16.47 -3.08
N GLY A 277 15.51 16.29 -4.28
CA GLY A 277 16.00 16.96 -5.49
C GLY A 277 17.42 16.54 -5.85
N HIS A 278 17.72 15.25 -5.67
CA HIS A 278 19.05 14.64 -5.83
C HIS A 278 20.12 15.39 -5.04
N LYS A 279 20.01 15.34 -3.71
CA LYS A 279 20.92 16.05 -2.78
C LYS A 279 20.89 17.57 -2.99
N GLY A 280 19.75 18.12 -3.44
CA GLY A 280 19.55 19.53 -3.70
C GLY A 280 20.11 20.07 -5.03
N THR A 281 20.70 19.24 -5.90
CA THR A 281 21.28 19.72 -7.16
C THR A 281 20.24 20.15 -8.19
N MET A 282 18.97 19.78 -8.01
CA MET A 282 17.87 20.10 -8.92
C MET A 282 17.22 21.47 -8.64
N GLY A 283 17.76 22.24 -7.70
CA GLY A 283 17.30 23.58 -7.36
C GLY A 283 16.31 23.61 -6.18
N LYS A 284 15.89 24.83 -5.83
CA LYS A 284 14.86 25.06 -4.80
C LYS A 284 13.52 24.48 -5.27
N ASN A 285 12.63 24.17 -4.34
CA ASN A 285 11.28 23.64 -4.59
C ASN A 285 11.18 22.25 -5.24
N VAL A 286 12.24 21.44 -5.08
CA VAL A 286 12.32 20.09 -5.63
C VAL A 286 12.63 19.09 -4.52
N GLY A 287 11.80 18.06 -4.39
CA GLY A 287 11.96 16.97 -3.43
C GLY A 287 11.23 17.17 -2.11
N VAL A 288 10.77 16.06 -1.52
CA VAL A 288 10.02 16.03 -0.25
C VAL A 288 10.84 16.58 0.91
N LYS A 289 12.08 16.12 1.06
CA LYS A 289 12.97 16.48 2.18
C LYS A 289 13.42 17.94 2.15
N THR A 290 13.38 18.59 0.99
CA THR A 290 13.71 20.03 0.89
C THR A 290 12.55 20.90 1.36
N ALA A 291 11.31 20.39 1.33
CA ALA A 291 10.15 21.01 1.99
C ALA A 291 10.08 20.63 3.48
N ASP A 292 10.15 19.34 3.79
CA ASP A 292 10.05 18.83 5.16
C ASP A 292 11.02 17.64 5.38
N PRO A 293 12.16 17.87 6.05
CA PRO A 293 13.11 16.80 6.36
C PRO A 293 12.54 15.67 7.24
N SER A 294 11.48 15.94 8.00
CA SER A 294 10.86 15.00 8.94
C SER A 294 9.83 14.07 8.28
N MET A 295 9.26 14.47 7.15
CA MET A 295 8.34 13.64 6.36
C MET A 295 9.09 12.43 5.82
N LYS A 296 8.51 11.23 5.96
CA LYS A 296 9.14 9.98 5.54
C LYS A 296 8.75 9.62 4.11
N VAL A 297 9.75 9.31 3.28
CA VAL A 297 9.57 8.89 1.89
C VAL A 297 9.62 7.37 1.82
N VAL A 298 8.50 6.78 1.43
CA VAL A 298 8.33 5.35 1.25
C VAL A 298 8.58 5.02 -0.22
N MET A 299 9.37 3.99 -0.50
CA MET A 299 9.45 3.49 -1.88
C MET A 299 8.06 3.00 -2.33
N GLY A 300 7.75 3.13 -3.61
CA GLY A 300 6.57 2.53 -4.22
C GLY A 300 6.61 1.03 -3.98
N GLY A 301 5.50 0.45 -3.52
CA GLY A 301 5.44 -0.98 -3.31
C GLY A 301 5.69 -1.72 -4.62
N ILE A 302 6.77 -2.50 -4.70
CA ILE A 302 7.07 -3.32 -5.89
C ILE A 302 6.10 -4.49 -5.99
N ALA A 303 5.55 -4.71 -7.18
CA ALA A 303 4.56 -5.76 -7.44
C ALA A 303 5.17 -7.16 -7.45
N ARG A 304 6.41 -7.26 -7.93
CA ARG A 304 7.24 -8.45 -7.77
C ARG A 304 8.14 -8.21 -6.56
N PRO A 305 7.91 -8.90 -5.43
CA PRO A 305 8.69 -8.71 -4.21
C PRO A 305 10.09 -9.34 -4.34
N ASP A 306 10.90 -8.84 -5.27
CA ASP A 306 12.27 -9.25 -5.53
C ASP A 306 13.26 -8.27 -4.89
N ILE A 307 13.98 -8.77 -3.89
CA ILE A 307 15.00 -8.01 -3.16
C ILE A 307 16.10 -7.49 -4.09
N LYS A 308 16.36 -8.13 -5.24
CA LYS A 308 17.33 -7.64 -6.24
C LYS A 308 16.99 -6.24 -6.72
N PHE A 309 15.70 -5.92 -6.89
CA PHE A 309 15.26 -4.58 -7.28
C PHE A 309 15.74 -3.52 -6.28
N VAL A 310 15.60 -3.80 -4.98
CA VAL A 310 16.05 -2.87 -3.93
C VAL A 310 17.57 -2.81 -3.85
N ARG A 311 18.27 -3.94 -4.08
CA ARG A 311 19.74 -3.94 -4.16
C ARG A 311 20.26 -3.10 -5.32
N GLU A 312 19.63 -3.16 -6.49
CA GLU A 312 19.94 -2.27 -7.62
C GLU A 312 19.74 -0.79 -7.26
N MET A 313 18.69 -0.46 -6.50
CA MET A 313 18.49 0.91 -6.02
C MET A 313 19.62 1.36 -5.08
N ILE A 314 20.06 0.48 -4.18
CA ILE A 314 21.14 0.75 -3.23
C ILE A 314 22.47 0.98 -3.97
N GLU A 315 22.80 0.13 -4.95
CA GLU A 315 24.02 0.29 -5.76
C GLU A 315 23.97 1.60 -6.57
N TRP A 316 22.82 1.91 -7.19
CA TRP A 316 22.65 3.20 -7.86
C TRP A 316 22.85 4.38 -6.90
N CYS A 317 22.36 4.29 -5.66
CA CYS A 317 22.59 5.32 -4.63
C CYS A 317 24.07 5.43 -4.26
N LYS A 318 24.81 4.32 -4.13
CA LYS A 318 26.26 4.38 -3.88
C LYS A 318 26.98 5.13 -4.99
N GLU A 319 26.69 4.80 -6.24
CA GLU A 319 27.33 5.39 -7.42
C GLU A 319 26.99 6.88 -7.60
N ASN A 320 25.72 7.26 -7.41
CA ASN A 320 25.22 8.59 -7.80
C ASN A 320 25.00 9.54 -6.60
N ARG A 321 24.72 8.99 -5.42
CA ARG A 321 24.48 9.77 -4.19
C ARG A 321 25.68 9.74 -3.24
N GLY A 322 26.45 8.66 -3.24
CA GLY A 322 27.62 8.45 -2.38
C GLY A 322 27.23 8.04 -0.96
N TYR A 323 28.07 8.38 0.01
CA TYR A 323 27.91 8.01 1.41
C TYR A 323 27.62 9.24 2.28
N ARG A 324 26.97 9.02 3.42
CA ARG A 324 26.78 10.01 4.48
C ARG A 324 28.05 10.10 5.33
N PRO A 325 28.19 11.15 6.18
CA PRO A 325 29.35 11.30 7.06
C PRO A 325 29.59 10.12 8.02
N ASP A 326 28.55 9.36 8.35
CA ASP A 326 28.62 8.15 9.19
C ASP A 326 29.03 6.89 8.42
N GLY A 327 29.36 7.01 7.13
CA GLY A 327 29.74 5.90 6.27
C GLY A 327 28.56 5.10 5.68
N SER A 328 27.31 5.40 6.08
CA SER A 328 26.14 4.76 5.49
C SER A 328 25.90 5.24 4.06
N VAL A 329 25.28 4.42 3.20
CA VAL A 329 24.88 4.84 1.85
C VAL A 329 23.87 5.98 1.95
N ASN A 330 24.02 7.03 1.16
CA ASN A 330 23.03 8.11 1.06
C ASN A 330 21.83 7.63 0.23
N LEU A 331 20.98 6.80 0.84
CA LEU A 331 19.75 6.28 0.23
C LEU A 331 18.76 7.39 -0.09
N CYS A 332 17.94 7.18 -1.13
CA CYS A 332 16.86 8.08 -1.53
C CYS A 332 15.46 7.65 -1.01
N PHE A 333 15.40 6.87 0.06
CA PHE A 333 14.17 6.42 0.70
C PHE A 333 14.38 6.18 2.19
N ASP A 334 13.30 6.24 2.97
CA ASP A 334 13.31 5.99 4.41
C ASP A 334 12.63 4.66 4.80
N VAL A 335 11.90 4.03 3.89
CA VAL A 335 11.12 2.80 4.11
C VAL A 335 11.18 1.91 2.87
N ILE A 336 11.44 0.63 3.07
CA ILE A 336 11.34 -0.43 2.06
C ILE A 336 9.88 -0.89 1.99
N ASN A 337 9.38 -1.11 0.78
CA ASN A 337 7.99 -1.44 0.57
C ASN A 337 7.83 -2.41 -0.61
N PHE A 338 6.94 -3.38 -0.45
CA PHE A 338 6.62 -4.38 -1.47
C PHE A 338 5.15 -4.79 -1.38
N HIS A 339 4.60 -5.28 -2.47
CA HIS A 339 3.27 -5.86 -2.51
C HIS A 339 3.40 -7.37 -2.62
N MET A 340 2.66 -8.08 -1.77
CA MET A 340 2.59 -9.53 -1.87
C MET A 340 1.21 -10.02 -1.49
N TYR A 341 0.49 -10.51 -2.49
CA TYR A 341 -0.81 -11.13 -2.32
C TYR A 341 -0.64 -12.64 -2.15
N SER A 342 -1.28 -13.21 -1.11
CA SER A 342 -1.19 -14.65 -0.86
C SER A 342 -2.04 -15.44 -1.84
N ASN A 343 -1.42 -16.09 -2.80
CA ASN A 343 -2.10 -16.99 -3.71
C ASN A 343 -1.24 -18.23 -4.01
N ASP A 344 -1.87 -19.23 -4.62
CA ASP A 344 -1.19 -20.43 -5.11
C ASP A 344 -0.51 -20.22 -6.46
N TYR A 345 -0.32 -18.96 -6.86
CA TYR A 345 0.43 -18.57 -8.02
C TYR A 345 1.81 -18.09 -7.57
N THR A 346 2.72 -19.03 -7.31
CA THR A 346 4.15 -18.72 -7.11
C THR A 346 4.88 -18.48 -8.46
N GLY A 347 4.16 -18.64 -9.58
CA GLY A 347 4.68 -18.56 -10.95
C GLY A 347 4.85 -17.16 -11.55
N TRP A 348 4.90 -16.10 -10.74
CA TRP A 348 5.34 -14.76 -11.21
C TRP A 348 6.79 -14.78 -11.79
N PHE A 349 7.48 -15.93 -11.68
CA PHE A 349 8.83 -16.21 -12.13
C PHE A 349 8.94 -17.26 -13.27
N ALA A 350 7.87 -17.98 -13.67
CA ALA A 350 7.89 -18.93 -14.79
C ALA A 350 6.47 -19.41 -15.20
N LYS A 351 6.35 -19.88 -16.46
CA LYS A 351 5.13 -20.42 -17.10
C LYS A 351 4.45 -21.55 -16.28
N PHE A 352 3.17 -21.34 -15.93
CA PHE A 352 2.07 -22.30 -15.60
C PHE A 352 2.18 -23.29 -14.40
N LYS A 353 1.25 -23.14 -13.43
CA LYS A 353 0.32 -24.13 -12.80
C LYS A 353 -0.25 -23.54 -11.48
N SER A 354 -1.32 -22.74 -11.55
CA SER A 354 -2.03 -22.17 -10.37
C SER A 354 -3.46 -22.71 -10.30
N LYS A 355 -4.05 -22.85 -9.09
CA LYS A 355 -5.50 -23.12 -8.94
C LYS A 355 -6.33 -21.84 -9.07
N LYS A 356 -5.70 -20.72 -9.43
CA LYS A 356 -6.29 -19.41 -9.71
C LYS A 356 -7.11 -18.88 -8.52
N ARG A 357 -6.51 -18.91 -7.33
CA ARG A 357 -7.14 -18.41 -6.10
C ARG A 357 -6.13 -17.95 -5.05
N GLY A 358 -6.63 -17.21 -4.06
CA GLY A 358 -5.93 -16.93 -2.82
C GLY A 358 -5.74 -18.20 -1.97
N VAL A 359 -4.73 -18.17 -1.10
CA VAL A 359 -4.43 -19.23 -0.11
C VAL A 359 -4.19 -18.62 1.27
N ALA A 360 -4.27 -19.45 2.31
CA ALA A 360 -3.85 -19.05 3.65
C ALA A 360 -2.41 -18.51 3.64
N PRO A 361 -2.10 -17.42 4.36
CA PRO A 361 -0.81 -16.72 4.24
C PRO A 361 0.40 -17.56 4.66
N GLU A 362 0.21 -18.58 5.50
CA GLU A 362 1.27 -19.49 5.95
C GLU A 362 1.52 -20.67 4.98
N THR A 363 0.77 -20.77 3.87
CA THR A 363 0.86 -21.92 2.94
C THR A 363 1.65 -21.65 1.67
N ASN A 364 2.37 -20.52 1.62
CA ASN A 364 3.27 -20.15 0.54
C ASN A 364 4.50 -19.41 1.11
N ASP A 365 5.35 -18.90 0.23
CA ASP A 365 6.65 -18.34 0.58
C ASP A 365 6.59 -16.89 1.09
N MET A 366 5.41 -16.36 1.45
CA MET A 366 5.25 -14.97 1.92
C MET A 366 6.09 -14.64 3.13
N GLY A 367 6.19 -15.57 4.08
CA GLY A 367 7.03 -15.41 5.27
C GLY A 367 8.52 -15.31 4.91
N GLU A 368 9.01 -16.22 4.07
CA GLU A 368 10.42 -16.24 3.63
C GLU A 368 10.80 -14.99 2.83
N ILE A 369 9.90 -14.52 1.97
CA ILE A 369 10.10 -13.28 1.21
C ILE A 369 10.18 -12.09 2.16
N ALA A 370 9.29 -11.98 3.15
CA ALA A 370 9.34 -10.95 4.17
C ALA A 370 10.65 -10.97 4.96
N ASP A 371 11.13 -12.15 5.37
CA ASP A 371 12.40 -12.32 6.08
C ASP A 371 13.58 -11.76 5.27
N GLY A 372 13.57 -11.95 3.95
CA GLY A 372 14.60 -11.42 3.07
C GLY A 372 14.63 -9.88 3.03
N PHE A 373 13.47 -9.21 2.96
CA PHE A 373 13.40 -7.74 3.02
C PHE A 373 13.78 -7.21 4.40
N VAL A 374 13.33 -7.87 5.47
CA VAL A 374 13.68 -7.49 6.85
C VAL A 374 15.17 -7.69 7.10
N LYS A 375 15.78 -8.74 6.56
CA LYS A 375 17.24 -8.93 6.58
C LYS A 375 17.95 -7.79 5.85
N LEU A 376 17.51 -7.41 4.64
CA LEU A 376 18.08 -6.28 3.92
C LEU A 376 17.95 -4.97 4.72
N ALA A 377 16.79 -4.70 5.32
CA ALA A 377 16.60 -3.51 6.15
C ALA A 377 17.55 -3.47 7.35
N ARG A 378 17.82 -4.63 7.99
CA ARG A 378 18.80 -4.75 9.07
C ARG A 378 20.23 -4.51 8.57
N GLU A 379 20.58 -5.02 7.38
CA GLU A 379 21.88 -4.76 6.73
C GLU A 379 22.10 -3.26 6.47
N LEU A 380 21.04 -2.51 6.15
CA LEU A 380 21.11 -1.05 5.93
C LEU A 380 21.16 -0.23 7.23
N GLY A 381 20.76 -0.79 8.37
CA GLY A 381 20.81 -0.13 9.67
C GLY A 381 19.77 0.99 9.87
N HIS A 382 20.04 1.87 10.84
CA HIS A 382 19.26 3.07 11.18
C HIS A 382 17.75 2.85 11.44
N GLY A 383 17.36 1.63 11.80
CA GLY A 383 15.96 1.29 12.06
C GLY A 383 15.05 1.32 10.82
N MET A 384 15.62 1.13 9.62
CA MET A 384 14.87 1.04 8.35
C MET A 384 13.60 0.20 8.51
N GLU A 385 12.47 0.73 8.06
CA GLU A 385 11.19 0.04 8.14
C GLU A 385 10.92 -0.77 6.88
N VAL A 386 10.21 -1.89 7.04
CA VAL A 386 9.73 -2.75 5.94
C VAL A 386 8.22 -2.84 6.01
N TRP A 387 7.57 -2.38 4.96
CA TRP A 387 6.11 -2.32 4.87
C TRP A 387 5.61 -3.21 3.74
N THR A 388 4.35 -3.62 3.84
CA THR A 388 3.57 -3.98 2.67
C THR A 388 2.36 -3.07 2.57
N THR A 389 2.32 -2.27 1.51
CA THR A 389 1.25 -1.30 1.30
C THR A 389 0.05 -1.83 0.54
N GLU A 390 0.15 -3.04 -0.02
CA GLU A 390 -0.97 -3.74 -0.62
C GLU A 390 -0.81 -5.26 -0.47
N THR A 391 -1.85 -5.87 0.10
CA THR A 391 -2.09 -7.30 0.15
C THR A 391 -3.57 -7.51 0.45
N GLY A 392 -4.12 -8.71 0.25
CA GLY A 392 -5.52 -8.96 0.55
C GLY A 392 -6.10 -10.13 -0.22
N TYR A 393 -7.43 -10.19 -0.18
CA TYR A 393 -8.21 -11.30 -0.71
C TYR A 393 -9.53 -10.82 -1.28
N ASP A 394 -9.99 -11.50 -2.32
CA ASP A 394 -11.16 -11.11 -3.07
C ASP A 394 -12.34 -12.09 -2.85
N LEU A 395 -13.57 -11.58 -2.83
CA LEU A 395 -14.78 -12.40 -2.67
C LEU A 395 -15.37 -12.86 -4.01
N HIS A 396 -14.87 -12.36 -5.14
CA HIS A 396 -15.39 -12.69 -6.45
C HIS A 396 -14.94 -14.11 -6.87
N PRO A 397 -15.86 -15.02 -7.25
CA PRO A 397 -15.54 -16.43 -7.49
C PRO A 397 -14.64 -16.69 -8.70
N LYS A 398 -14.46 -15.70 -9.57
CA LYS A 398 -13.55 -15.75 -10.73
C LYS A 398 -12.20 -15.04 -10.49
N SER A 399 -12.03 -14.34 -9.37
CA SER A 399 -10.78 -13.63 -9.07
C SER A 399 -9.63 -14.63 -8.89
N VAL A 400 -8.43 -14.31 -9.39
CA VAL A 400 -7.22 -15.10 -9.09
C VAL A 400 -6.80 -14.95 -7.64
N GLN A 401 -7.36 -13.97 -6.93
CA GLN A 401 -7.15 -13.72 -5.51
C GLN A 401 -8.37 -14.15 -4.66
N LYS A 402 -9.26 -14.98 -5.22
CA LYS A 402 -10.49 -15.40 -4.53
C LYS A 402 -10.22 -16.20 -3.26
N VAL A 403 -11.03 -15.98 -2.24
CA VAL A 403 -11.10 -16.89 -1.08
C VAL A 403 -11.92 -18.15 -1.38
N ILE A 404 -11.77 -19.17 -0.53
CA ILE A 404 -12.58 -20.40 -0.57
C ILE A 404 -13.37 -20.59 0.74
N ALA A 405 -14.44 -21.38 0.69
CA ALA A 405 -15.08 -21.83 1.91
C ALA A 405 -14.20 -22.90 2.57
N ILE A 406 -14.09 -22.86 3.89
CA ILE A 406 -13.34 -23.84 4.68
C ILE A 406 -14.25 -24.40 5.76
N GLY A 407 -14.52 -25.70 5.72
CA GLY A 407 -15.51 -26.33 6.59
C GLY A 407 -16.88 -25.67 6.43
N SER A 408 -17.44 -25.17 7.54
CA SER A 408 -18.70 -24.42 7.56
C SER A 408 -18.55 -22.89 7.43
N LYS A 409 -17.33 -22.37 7.27
CA LYS A 409 -17.08 -20.92 7.14
C LYS A 409 -17.52 -20.41 5.78
N SER A 410 -18.19 -19.26 5.78
CA SER A 410 -18.49 -18.52 4.56
C SER A 410 -17.22 -17.92 3.95
N LEU A 411 -17.29 -17.51 2.67
CA LEU A 411 -16.20 -16.79 2.01
C LEU A 411 -15.75 -15.55 2.81
N GLU A 412 -16.70 -14.78 3.34
CA GLU A 412 -16.41 -13.59 4.14
C GLU A 412 -15.68 -13.92 5.46
N LEU A 413 -16.00 -15.05 6.10
CA LEU A 413 -15.29 -15.51 7.29
C LEU A 413 -13.89 -16.03 6.97
N THR A 414 -13.72 -16.75 5.86
CA THR A 414 -12.38 -17.15 5.40
C THR A 414 -11.54 -15.91 5.07
N GLN A 415 -12.10 -14.91 4.40
CA GLN A 415 -11.43 -13.64 4.13
C GLN A 415 -10.99 -12.96 5.44
N ALA A 416 -11.85 -12.96 6.45
CA ALA A 416 -11.55 -12.37 7.75
C ALA A 416 -10.40 -13.10 8.48
N ASP A 417 -10.43 -14.44 8.50
CA ASP A 417 -9.37 -15.25 9.10
C ASP A 417 -8.03 -14.99 8.38
N TRP A 418 -8.01 -15.07 7.05
CA TRP A 418 -6.79 -14.92 6.28
C TRP A 418 -6.21 -13.50 6.36
N ILE A 419 -7.03 -12.45 6.33
CA ILE A 419 -6.57 -11.06 6.52
C ILE A 419 -5.90 -10.88 7.87
N LEU A 420 -6.56 -11.34 8.95
CA LEU A 420 -5.97 -11.22 10.28
C LEU A 420 -4.71 -12.07 10.42
N ARG A 421 -4.70 -13.29 9.87
CA ARG A 421 -3.51 -14.15 9.86
C ARG A 421 -2.36 -13.55 9.09
N THR A 422 -2.61 -12.81 8.00
CA THR A 422 -1.57 -12.06 7.30
C THR A 422 -0.91 -11.02 8.21
N SER A 423 -1.69 -10.25 8.98
CA SER A 423 -1.13 -9.31 9.97
C SER A 423 -0.28 -10.01 11.03
N LEU A 424 -0.77 -11.14 11.57
CA LEU A 424 -0.09 -11.89 12.63
C LEU A 424 1.21 -12.56 12.12
N MET A 425 1.16 -13.15 10.93
CA MET A 425 2.32 -13.72 10.25
C MET A 425 3.34 -12.61 10.00
N TYR A 426 2.95 -11.47 9.43
CA TYR A 426 3.89 -10.38 9.18
C TYR A 426 4.45 -9.72 10.45
N ALA A 427 3.73 -9.73 11.56
CA ALA A 427 4.29 -9.38 12.86
C ALA A 427 5.45 -10.32 13.26
N ARG A 428 5.26 -11.64 13.06
CA ARG A 428 6.26 -12.69 13.32
C ARG A 428 7.52 -12.51 12.45
N HIS A 429 7.33 -12.16 11.19
CA HIS A 429 8.42 -11.93 10.23
C HIS A 429 9.02 -10.51 10.30
N GLY A 430 8.51 -9.66 11.20
CA GLY A 430 9.15 -8.37 11.52
C GLY A 430 8.83 -7.21 10.58
N LEU A 431 7.72 -7.28 9.83
CA LEU A 431 7.21 -6.11 9.12
C LEU A 431 6.71 -5.04 10.10
N ASP A 432 6.78 -3.79 9.68
CA ASP A 432 6.41 -2.64 10.49
C ASP A 432 4.98 -2.14 10.22
N ARG A 433 4.51 -2.30 8.97
CA ARG A 433 3.14 -1.91 8.57
C ARG A 433 2.59 -2.83 7.49
N VAL A 434 1.28 -3.01 7.54
CA VAL A 434 0.48 -3.73 6.54
C VAL A 434 -0.73 -2.87 6.18
N PHE A 435 -0.99 -2.68 4.89
CA PHE A 435 -2.21 -2.06 4.39
C PHE A 435 -2.94 -3.03 3.47
N PHE A 436 -4.20 -3.32 3.81
CA PHE A 436 -5.01 -4.24 3.02
C PHE A 436 -5.65 -3.53 1.83
N TYR A 437 -5.71 -4.19 0.67
CA TYR A 437 -6.52 -3.76 -0.47
C TYR A 437 -7.88 -4.46 -0.36
N GLN A 438 -8.99 -3.76 -0.11
CA GLN A 438 -9.15 -2.30 0.07
C GLN A 438 -10.38 -1.98 0.95
N MET A 439 -10.67 -0.69 1.20
CA MET A 439 -11.76 -0.29 2.09
C MET A 439 -13.14 -0.69 1.53
N PHE A 440 -13.51 -0.23 0.35
CA PHE A 440 -14.76 -0.59 -0.33
C PHE A 440 -14.46 -1.46 -1.56
N ASP A 441 -15.45 -2.24 -2.01
CA ASP A 441 -15.37 -2.88 -3.32
C ASP A 441 -15.26 -1.82 -4.42
N ASP A 442 -14.66 -2.18 -5.55
CA ASP A 442 -14.72 -1.35 -6.75
C ASP A 442 -16.16 -1.24 -7.24
N LYS A 443 -16.59 -0.04 -7.64
CA LYS A 443 -17.95 0.22 -8.16
C LYS A 443 -18.21 -0.54 -9.46
N ASP A 444 -17.15 -0.88 -10.19
CA ASP A 444 -17.20 -1.68 -11.42
C ASP A 444 -17.03 -3.19 -11.19
N ALA A 445 -17.05 -3.66 -9.93
CA ALA A 445 -17.11 -5.07 -9.55
C ALA A 445 -18.45 -5.73 -9.94
N LYS A 446 -18.84 -5.61 -11.21
CA LYS A 446 -19.87 -6.39 -11.84
C LYS A 446 -19.40 -7.84 -11.76
N LEU A 447 -20.24 -8.67 -11.15
CA LEU A 447 -20.09 -10.12 -10.89
C LEU A 447 -19.74 -10.99 -12.13
N ASN A 448 -19.54 -10.40 -13.30
CA ASN A 448 -19.43 -11.09 -14.57
C ASN A 448 -18.06 -10.98 -15.25
N ALA A 449 -17.22 -9.97 -14.96
CA ALA A 449 -16.01 -9.69 -15.73
C ALA A 449 -14.76 -10.48 -15.31
N GLY A 450 -14.75 -11.13 -14.13
CA GLY A 450 -13.53 -11.79 -13.66
C GLY A 450 -12.39 -10.83 -13.33
N GLU A 451 -12.72 -9.56 -13.08
CA GLU A 451 -11.78 -8.55 -12.62
C GLU A 451 -11.18 -8.98 -11.29
N THR A 452 -9.86 -9.03 -11.27
CA THR A 452 -9.12 -9.34 -10.05
C THR A 452 -9.24 -8.11 -9.14
N PHE A 453 -9.51 -8.33 -7.85
CA PHE A 453 -9.57 -7.31 -6.79
C PHE A 453 -10.85 -6.44 -6.68
N GLY A 454 -11.83 -6.61 -7.58
CA GLY A 454 -13.07 -5.82 -7.56
C GLY A 454 -13.92 -6.03 -6.29
N ALA A 455 -13.91 -7.23 -5.70
CA ALA A 455 -14.69 -7.58 -4.51
C ALA A 455 -13.80 -7.79 -3.27
N SER A 456 -12.71 -7.02 -3.16
CA SER A 456 -11.74 -7.08 -2.06
C SER A 456 -12.05 -6.12 -0.90
N GLY A 457 -13.17 -5.39 -0.96
CA GLY A 457 -13.58 -4.44 0.06
C GLY A 457 -13.73 -5.08 1.45
N LEU A 458 -13.31 -4.40 2.51
CA LEU A 458 -13.50 -4.86 3.90
C LEU A 458 -14.73 -4.23 4.56
N VAL A 459 -15.35 -3.26 3.92
CA VAL A 459 -16.59 -2.63 4.36
C VAL A 459 -17.57 -2.45 3.20
N THR A 460 -18.83 -2.22 3.55
CA THR A 460 -19.90 -1.77 2.66
C THR A 460 -20.45 -0.45 3.20
N LEU A 461 -21.24 0.29 2.42
CA LEU A 461 -21.87 1.53 2.92
C LEU A 461 -22.73 1.32 4.17
N ALA A 462 -23.30 0.12 4.34
CA ALA A 462 -24.19 -0.20 5.45
C ALA A 462 -23.45 -0.67 6.70
N LYS A 463 -22.32 -1.38 6.53
CA LYS A 463 -21.64 -2.07 7.64
C LYS A 463 -20.20 -2.48 7.31
N ARG A 464 -19.45 -2.78 8.37
CA ARG A 464 -18.22 -3.57 8.28
C ARG A 464 -18.52 -4.99 7.80
N ARG A 465 -17.58 -5.58 7.04
CA ARG A 465 -17.52 -7.03 6.87
C ARG A 465 -16.73 -7.65 8.02
N SER A 466 -16.81 -8.97 8.13
CA SER A 466 -16.17 -9.77 9.18
C SER A 466 -14.67 -9.46 9.32
N ALA A 467 -13.96 -9.22 8.23
CA ALA A 467 -12.55 -8.82 8.26
C ALA A 467 -12.30 -7.50 9.00
N ALA A 468 -13.10 -6.46 8.71
CA ALA A 468 -12.98 -5.18 9.41
C ALA A 468 -13.42 -5.27 10.88
N ASP A 469 -14.37 -6.15 11.22
CA ASP A 469 -14.69 -6.44 12.63
C ASP A 469 -13.50 -7.08 13.36
N TYR A 470 -12.83 -8.05 12.73
CA TYR A 470 -11.66 -8.72 13.31
C TYR A 470 -10.51 -7.75 13.55
N LEU A 471 -10.17 -6.93 12.54
CA LEU A 471 -9.13 -5.91 12.67
C LEU A 471 -9.45 -4.89 13.76
N LEU A 472 -10.70 -4.41 13.86
CA LEU A 472 -11.14 -3.50 14.92
C LEU A 472 -11.01 -4.14 16.30
N GLN A 473 -11.48 -5.37 16.46
CA GLN A 473 -11.44 -6.11 17.73
C GLN A 473 -9.99 -6.33 18.19
N VAL A 474 -9.12 -6.79 17.30
CA VAL A 474 -7.70 -7.00 17.58
C VAL A 474 -7.01 -5.67 17.91
N ARG A 475 -7.29 -4.60 17.18
CA ARG A 475 -6.70 -3.28 17.49
C ARG A 475 -7.15 -2.76 18.87
N LYS A 476 -8.41 -2.97 19.26
CA LYS A 476 -8.90 -2.59 20.59
C LYS A 476 -8.24 -3.40 21.72
N LEU A 477 -8.08 -4.71 21.53
CA LEU A 477 -7.49 -5.59 22.55
C LEU A 477 -5.95 -5.48 22.60
N MET A 478 -5.32 -5.44 21.43
CA MET A 478 -3.90 -5.70 21.23
C MET A 478 -3.14 -4.55 20.58
N GLY A 479 -3.75 -3.39 20.29
CA GLY A 479 -3.14 -2.36 19.46
C GLY A 479 -1.72 -1.94 19.85
N GLU A 480 -1.41 -1.94 21.16
CA GLU A 480 -0.09 -1.58 21.72
C GLU A 480 0.84 -2.77 21.98
N TYR A 481 0.36 -4.00 21.77
CA TYR A 481 1.19 -5.20 21.89
C TYR A 481 2.10 -5.34 20.68
N ARG A 482 3.26 -5.97 20.91
CA ARG A 482 4.27 -6.27 19.90
C ARG A 482 4.60 -7.75 19.92
N TYR A 483 4.84 -8.35 18.77
CA TYR A 483 5.32 -9.73 18.69
C TYR A 483 6.63 -9.87 19.49
N SER A 484 6.75 -10.96 20.26
CA SER A 484 7.93 -11.26 21.05
C SER A 484 8.63 -12.53 20.57
N ARG A 485 7.90 -13.64 20.49
CA ARG A 485 8.44 -14.94 20.07
C ARG A 485 7.32 -15.94 19.76
N THR A 486 7.67 -16.98 19.04
CA THR A 486 6.85 -18.17 18.83
C THR A 486 7.31 -19.26 19.80
N ILE A 487 6.36 -19.94 20.46
CA ILE A 487 6.65 -21.01 21.43
C ILE A 487 6.16 -22.39 20.99
N ASN A 488 5.42 -22.45 19.87
CA ASN A 488 5.04 -23.68 19.19
C ASN A 488 4.75 -23.35 17.72
N GLU A 489 5.12 -24.22 16.79
CA GLU A 489 4.99 -24.00 15.34
C GLU A 489 3.69 -24.57 14.76
N ASP A 490 3.16 -25.66 15.31
CA ASP A 490 1.88 -26.24 14.86
C ASP A 490 1.12 -26.89 16.04
N PRO A 491 -0.04 -26.34 16.47
CA PRO A 491 -0.59 -25.06 16.02
C PRO A 491 0.37 -23.92 16.37
N VAL A 492 0.39 -22.85 15.60
CA VAL A 492 1.23 -21.71 15.94
C VAL A 492 0.77 -21.12 17.27
N VAL A 493 1.72 -20.91 18.18
CA VAL A 493 1.51 -20.20 19.44
C VAL A 493 2.51 -19.06 19.54
N ASP A 494 2.02 -17.85 19.29
CA ASP A 494 2.81 -16.62 19.38
C ASP A 494 2.58 -15.93 20.72
N VAL A 495 3.64 -15.33 21.25
CA VAL A 495 3.61 -14.49 22.44
C VAL A 495 3.80 -13.04 22.03
N TYR A 496 2.87 -12.20 22.47
CA TYR A 496 2.88 -10.76 22.28
C TYR A 496 3.01 -10.06 23.62
N GLN A 497 3.76 -8.96 23.68
CA GLN A 497 3.99 -8.21 24.92
C GLN A 497 3.56 -6.75 24.88
N MET A 498 3.04 -6.29 26.01
CA MET A 498 2.79 -4.87 26.32
C MET A 498 3.22 -4.60 27.76
N GLY A 499 4.43 -4.06 27.93
CA GLY A 499 5.08 -3.98 29.24
C GLY A 499 5.25 -5.38 29.85
N LYS A 500 4.71 -5.59 31.05
CA LYS A 500 4.74 -6.92 31.72
C LYS A 500 3.60 -7.86 31.30
N LYS A 501 2.62 -7.37 30.53
CA LYS A 501 1.48 -8.19 30.08
C LYS A 501 1.89 -9.03 28.89
N SER A 502 1.49 -10.30 28.90
CA SER A 502 1.67 -11.23 27.79
C SER A 502 0.30 -11.66 27.26
N MET A 503 0.16 -11.65 25.94
CA MET A 503 -0.97 -12.20 25.21
C MET A 503 -0.46 -13.38 24.38
N TYR A 504 -1.12 -14.52 24.47
CA TYR A 504 -0.86 -15.69 23.64
C TYR A 504 -1.87 -15.72 22.50
N ILE A 505 -1.41 -15.91 21.27
CA ILE A 505 -2.26 -16.10 20.10
C ILE A 505 -2.04 -17.51 19.60
N LEU A 506 -3.13 -18.26 19.43
CA LEU A 506 -3.10 -19.63 18.93
C LEU A 506 -3.88 -19.72 17.63
N VAL A 507 -3.29 -20.33 16.60
CA VAL A 507 -3.92 -20.53 15.30
C VAL A 507 -3.38 -21.80 14.63
N VAL A 508 -4.25 -22.54 13.95
CA VAL A 508 -3.84 -23.60 13.04
C VAL A 508 -3.48 -22.97 11.69
N PRO A 509 -2.20 -23.04 11.24
CA PRO A 509 -1.70 -22.28 10.09
C PRO A 509 -2.00 -22.98 8.74
N ASP A 510 -3.22 -23.46 8.52
CA ASP A 510 -3.62 -24.11 7.26
C ASP A 510 -4.96 -23.59 6.70
N GLU A 511 -5.48 -24.28 5.69
CA GLU A 511 -6.77 -24.03 5.04
C GLU A 511 -7.61 -25.32 4.91
N LYS A 512 -7.55 -26.19 5.93
CA LYS A 512 -8.11 -27.56 5.91
C LYS A 512 -9.23 -27.80 6.93
N ASP A 513 -9.73 -26.77 7.63
CA ASP A 513 -10.68 -26.92 8.76
C ASP A 513 -10.16 -27.84 9.88
N ARG A 514 -8.83 -27.87 10.06
CA ARG A 514 -8.22 -28.67 11.12
C ARG A 514 -8.49 -28.03 12.48
N LYS A 515 -8.76 -28.90 13.47
CA LYS A 515 -8.90 -28.54 14.88
C LYS A 515 -7.91 -29.33 15.69
N GLU A 516 -7.18 -28.65 16.57
CA GLU A 516 -6.13 -29.27 17.36
C GLU A 516 -6.28 -28.93 18.84
N ALA A 517 -6.22 -29.96 19.69
CA ALA A 517 -6.21 -29.77 21.13
C ALA A 517 -4.80 -29.39 21.57
N TYR A 518 -4.64 -28.23 22.18
CA TYR A 518 -3.36 -27.73 22.68
C TYR A 518 -3.44 -27.43 24.18
N GLU A 519 -2.37 -27.73 24.91
CA GLU A 519 -2.22 -27.41 26.34
C GLU A 519 -1.29 -26.21 26.51
N LEU A 520 -1.87 -25.01 26.60
CA LEU A 520 -1.13 -23.77 26.77
C LEU A 520 -0.61 -23.63 28.20
N ASN A 521 0.70 -23.52 28.37
CA ASN A 521 1.33 -23.18 29.65
C ASN A 521 1.50 -21.66 29.79
N MET A 522 0.85 -21.05 30.79
CA MET A 522 0.93 -19.62 31.10
C MET A 522 1.68 -19.35 32.41
N ASN A 523 2.68 -20.19 32.73
CA ASN A 523 3.65 -19.99 33.80
C ASN A 523 3.01 -19.72 35.17
N GLY A 524 2.08 -20.59 35.58
CA GLY A 524 1.45 -20.53 36.91
C GLY A 524 0.30 -19.54 37.05
N ALA A 525 -0.12 -18.85 35.98
CA ALA A 525 -1.35 -18.04 35.99
C ALA A 525 -2.53 -18.85 36.52
N LYS A 526 -3.31 -18.33 37.48
CA LYS A 526 -4.42 -19.06 38.13
C LYS A 526 -5.67 -19.08 37.27
N THR A 527 -5.79 -18.07 36.40
CA THR A 527 -6.94 -17.84 35.54
C THR A 527 -6.48 -17.54 34.13
N ALA A 528 -7.27 -17.97 33.15
CA ALA A 528 -7.10 -17.65 31.76
C ALA A 528 -8.33 -16.86 31.29
N THR A 529 -8.09 -15.67 30.73
CA THR A 529 -9.10 -14.93 29.96
C THR A 529 -8.88 -15.24 28.49
N ILE A 530 -9.91 -15.77 27.84
CA ILE A 530 -9.91 -16.20 26.45
C ILE A 530 -10.81 -15.26 25.66
N TYR A 531 -10.28 -14.68 24.59
CA TYR A 531 -11.01 -13.78 23.70
C TYR A 531 -11.22 -14.48 22.36
N TYR A 532 -12.48 -14.55 21.93
CA TYR A 532 -12.90 -15.11 20.67
C TYR A 532 -13.40 -13.99 19.75
N LEU A 533 -12.92 -14.01 18.51
CA LEU A 533 -13.39 -13.10 17.47
C LEU A 533 -14.90 -13.28 17.25
N LYS A 534 -15.62 -12.16 17.09
CA LYS A 534 -17.08 -12.15 16.96
C LYS A 534 -17.53 -11.28 15.79
N PRO A 535 -17.80 -11.84 14.60
CA PRO A 535 -18.32 -11.09 13.46
C PRO A 535 -19.57 -10.27 13.82
N GLY A 536 -19.71 -9.08 13.25
CA GLY A 536 -20.80 -8.14 13.53
C GLY A 536 -20.72 -7.44 14.88
N SER A 537 -19.58 -7.51 15.57
CA SER A 537 -19.39 -6.88 16.88
C SER A 537 -18.16 -5.98 16.94
N ASP A 538 -18.27 -4.98 17.79
CA ASP A 538 -17.19 -4.07 18.16
C ASP A 538 -16.21 -4.68 19.18
N GLN A 539 -16.57 -5.81 19.80
CA GLN A 539 -15.85 -6.45 20.90
C GLN A 539 -15.76 -7.97 20.66
N MET A 540 -14.67 -8.56 21.14
CA MET A 540 -14.52 -10.02 21.19
C MET A 540 -15.46 -10.61 22.25
N GLU A 541 -15.88 -11.87 22.06
CA GLU A 541 -16.49 -12.64 23.13
C GLU A 541 -15.42 -13.03 24.15
N VAL A 542 -15.69 -12.80 25.44
CA VAL A 542 -14.73 -13.06 26.52
C VAL A 542 -15.21 -14.22 27.39
N ARG A 543 -14.33 -15.19 27.63
CA ARG A 543 -14.57 -16.30 28.57
C ARG A 543 -13.44 -16.40 29.57
N GLN A 544 -13.76 -16.68 30.82
CA GLN A 544 -12.75 -16.96 31.86
C GLN A 544 -12.77 -18.43 32.25
N LYS A 545 -11.59 -19.02 32.45
CA LYS A 545 -11.42 -20.37 32.94
C LYS A 545 -10.34 -20.42 34.02
N LYS A 546 -10.51 -21.29 35.02
CA LYS A 546 -9.43 -21.65 35.93
C LYS A 546 -8.39 -22.48 35.16
N THR A 547 -7.12 -22.23 35.42
CA THR A 547 -6.05 -23.09 34.91
C THR A 547 -5.82 -24.27 35.85
N GLN A 548 -5.16 -25.30 35.34
CA GLN A 548 -4.64 -26.40 36.16
C GLN A 548 -3.13 -26.24 36.21
N ASN A 549 -2.59 -25.78 37.35
CA ASN A 549 -1.17 -25.50 37.53
C ASN A 549 -0.58 -24.57 36.45
N GLY A 550 -1.31 -23.52 36.06
CA GLY A 550 -0.89 -22.59 35.00
C GLY A 550 -1.19 -23.05 33.59
N LYS A 551 -1.80 -24.24 33.41
CA LYS A 551 -2.11 -24.80 32.10
C LYS A 551 -3.57 -24.66 31.71
N LEU A 552 -3.83 -24.39 30.43
CA LEU A 552 -5.15 -24.32 29.82
C LEU A 552 -5.23 -25.28 28.63
N LYS A 553 -6.16 -26.23 28.67
CA LYS A 553 -6.54 -27.01 27.49
C LYS A 553 -7.49 -26.20 26.61
N ILE A 554 -7.15 -26.05 25.34
CA ILE A 554 -7.92 -25.28 24.36
C ILE A 554 -7.95 -26.01 23.02
N LEU A 555 -9.08 -25.95 22.33
CA LEU A 555 -9.19 -26.41 20.95
C LEU A 555 -8.87 -25.23 20.03
N VAL A 556 -7.82 -25.36 19.24
CA VAL A 556 -7.33 -24.36 18.29
C VAL A 556 -7.84 -24.71 16.90
N SER A 557 -8.18 -23.70 16.11
CA SER A 557 -8.54 -23.83 14.70
C SER A 557 -7.84 -22.73 13.89
N GLU A 558 -8.17 -22.62 12.61
CA GLU A 558 -7.67 -21.57 11.73
C GLU A 558 -8.16 -20.16 12.10
N THR A 559 -9.20 -20.03 12.93
CA THR A 559 -9.62 -18.72 13.46
C THR A 559 -8.78 -18.41 14.70
N PRO A 560 -7.97 -17.34 14.71
CA PRO A 560 -7.10 -17.03 15.84
C PRO A 560 -7.88 -16.88 17.15
N VAL A 561 -7.34 -17.45 18.23
CA VAL A 561 -7.83 -17.26 19.59
C VAL A 561 -6.76 -16.59 20.45
N PHE A 562 -7.21 -15.68 21.32
CA PHE A 562 -6.31 -14.87 22.15
C PHE A 562 -6.50 -15.26 23.61
N VAL A 563 -5.40 -15.46 24.33
CA VAL A 563 -5.41 -15.89 25.72
C VAL A 563 -4.48 -15.03 26.56
N GLN A 564 -4.99 -14.55 27.69
CA GLN A 564 -4.21 -13.82 28.69
C GLN A 564 -4.30 -14.53 30.04
N GLY A 565 -3.16 -14.77 30.68
CA GLY A 565 -3.08 -15.33 32.03
C GLY A 565 -3.13 -14.24 33.11
N SER A 566 -3.81 -14.54 34.23
CA SER A 566 -3.80 -13.72 35.46
C SER A 566 -3.74 -14.54 36.74
#